data_AF-A0A4V2VIE0-F1
#
_entry.id   AF-A0A4V2VIE0-F1
#
_cell.length_a   1.000
_cell.length_b   1.000
_cell.length_c   1.000
_cell.angle_alpha   90.00
_cell.angle_beta   90.00
_cell.angle_gamma   90.00
#
_symmetry.space_group_name_H-M   'P 1'
#
loop_
_entity.id
_entity.type
_entity.pdbx_description
1 polymer ?
#
loop_
_entity_poly.entity_id
_entity_poly.type
_entity_poly.pdbx_seq_one_letter_code
_entity_poly.pdbx_strand_id
1 'polypeptide(L)'
;MQVDGAGAMRIAVADLRAAAAKSASLQAVLLKYIQTVLTQVSHCAVSNANHHMEARLARWLLMCHDRIDGDEIALTHQFMSMMLSAQRSGVTVTLHILEGVGAIRSTRGLVRIIDRVNLEDLAGDAYGVPEAEYRKLIGRFGRPGDN
;
A
#
# COMPACT_ATOMS: atom_id res chain seq x y z
N MET A 1 3.78 -3.05 -7.03
CA MET A 1 4.72 -1.94 -6.75
C MET A 1 5.79 -2.00 -7.81
N GLN A 2 6.15 -0.87 -8.43
CA GLN A 2 7.33 -0.81 -9.27
C GLN A 2 8.52 -0.85 -8.31
N VAL A 3 9.11 -2.03 -8.13
CA VAL A 3 10.25 -2.21 -7.23
C VAL A 3 11.50 -1.98 -8.05
N ASP A 4 12.36 -1.05 -7.61
CA ASP A 4 13.66 -0.87 -8.24
C ASP A 4 14.49 -2.15 -8.06
N GLY A 5 15.26 -2.52 -9.08
CA GLY A 5 15.73 -3.89 -9.35
C GLY A 5 16.76 -4.51 -8.38
N ALA A 6 16.77 -4.13 -7.11
CA ALA A 6 17.65 -4.69 -6.09
C ALA A 6 17.15 -6.07 -5.62
N GLY A 7 17.43 -7.10 -6.42
CA GLY A 7 17.45 -8.50 -6.01
C GLY A 7 16.11 -9.10 -5.53
N ALA A 8 15.48 -9.93 -6.35
CA ALA A 8 14.36 -10.76 -5.91
C ALA A 8 14.84 -12.11 -5.38
N MET A 9 14.35 -12.52 -4.20
CA MET A 9 14.47 -13.91 -3.75
C MET A 9 13.36 -14.74 -4.39
N ARG A 10 13.71 -15.95 -4.86
CA ARG A 10 12.77 -16.88 -5.48
C ARG A 10 12.93 -18.27 -4.89
N ILE A 11 11.82 -19.00 -4.82
CA ILE A 11 11.77 -20.40 -4.40
C ILE A 11 10.88 -21.17 -5.37
N ALA A 12 11.22 -22.42 -5.67
CA ALA A 12 10.34 -23.26 -6.48
C ALA A 12 9.06 -23.59 -5.69
N VAL A 13 7.92 -23.63 -6.38
CA VAL A 13 6.63 -23.92 -5.75
C VAL A 13 6.63 -25.29 -5.06
N ALA A 14 7.30 -26.28 -5.65
CA ALA A 14 7.44 -27.61 -5.05
C ALA A 14 8.18 -27.55 -3.71
N ASP A 15 9.29 -26.80 -3.64
CA ASP A 15 10.09 -26.65 -2.42
C ASP A 15 9.32 -25.91 -1.32
N LEU A 16 8.62 -24.83 -1.68
CA LEU A 16 7.78 -24.09 -0.73
C LEU A 16 6.68 -24.99 -0.15
N ARG A 17 6.00 -25.78 -1.00
CA ARG A 17 4.96 -26.71 -0.56
C ARG A 17 5.53 -27.79 0.36
N ALA A 18 6.68 -28.36 0.00
CA ALA A 18 7.34 -29.38 0.81
C ALA A 18 7.79 -28.82 2.17
N ALA A 19 8.32 -27.59 2.21
CA ALA A 19 8.68 -26.91 3.45
C ALA A 19 7.45 -26.60 4.32
N ALA A 20 6.37 -26.09 3.73
CA ALA A 20 5.13 -25.79 4.45
C ALA A 20 4.48 -27.05 5.04
N ALA A 21 4.51 -28.17 4.31
CA ALA A 21 3.99 -29.46 4.80
C ALA A 21 4.78 -30.02 5.99
N LYS A 22 6.06 -29.63 6.14
CA LYS A 22 6.95 -30.09 7.22
C LYS A 22 7.03 -29.12 8.40
N SER A 23 6.44 -27.94 8.31
CA SER A 23 6.56 -26.89 9.33
C SER A 23 5.21 -26.24 9.61
N ALA A 24 4.61 -26.60 10.75
CA ALA A 24 3.35 -26.01 11.20
C ALA A 24 3.46 -24.50 11.40
N SER A 25 4.62 -23.99 11.84
CA SER A 25 4.84 -22.55 12.01
C SER A 25 4.89 -21.83 10.66
N LEU A 26 5.55 -22.39 9.64
CA LEU A 26 5.53 -21.83 8.28
C LEU A 26 4.13 -21.83 7.70
N GLN A 27 3.39 -22.94 7.84
CA GLN A 27 2.00 -23.04 7.38
C GLN A 27 1.12 -21.98 8.05
N ALA A 28 1.26 -21.79 9.37
CA ALA A 28 0.52 -20.76 10.10
C ALA A 28 0.82 -19.36 9.58
N VAL A 29 2.09 -19.02 9.33
CA VAL A 29 2.47 -17.71 8.76
C VAL A 29 1.86 -17.52 7.36
N LEU A 30 1.91 -18.53 6.49
CA LEU A 30 1.32 -18.45 5.15
C LEU A 30 -0.20 -18.25 5.21
N LEU A 31 -0.90 -18.93 6.11
CA LEU A 31 -2.35 -18.77 6.31
C LEU A 31 -2.71 -17.39 6.84
N LYS A 32 -1.96 -16.88 7.82
CA LYS A 32 -2.11 -15.50 8.31
C LYS A 32 -1.86 -14.46 7.22
N TYR A 33 -0.91 -14.73 6.33
CA TYR A 33 -0.65 -13.85 5.19
C TYR A 33 -1.82 -13.85 4.20
N ILE A 34 -2.39 -15.03 3.90
CA ILE A 34 -3.62 -15.14 3.09
C ILE A 34 -4.76 -14.34 3.72
N GLN A 35 -4.99 -14.47 5.04
CA GLN A 35 -6.00 -13.68 5.75
C GLN A 35 -5.76 -12.18 5.58
N THR A 36 -4.53 -11.73 5.74
CA THR A 36 -4.17 -10.32 5.59
C THR A 36 -4.43 -9.81 4.17
N VAL A 37 -4.08 -10.60 3.14
CA VAL A 37 -4.36 -10.28 1.74
C VAL A 37 -5.87 -10.18 1.49
N LEU A 38 -6.66 -11.11 2.02
CA LEU A 38 -8.12 -11.08 1.90
C LEU A 38 -8.70 -9.80 2.54
N THR A 39 -8.28 -9.45 3.75
CA THR A 39 -8.66 -8.20 4.42
C THR A 39 -8.32 -6.98 3.56
N GLN A 40 -7.09 -6.90 3.02
CA GLN A 40 -6.68 -5.79 2.17
C GLN A 40 -7.53 -5.68 0.91
N VAL A 41 -7.86 -6.80 0.26
CA VAL A 41 -8.71 -6.84 -0.95
C VAL A 41 -10.13 -6.40 -0.64
N SER A 42 -10.73 -6.90 0.44
CA SER A 42 -12.07 -6.48 0.88
C SER A 42 -12.13 -4.98 1.17
N HIS A 43 -11.16 -4.43 1.90
CA HIS A 43 -11.10 -2.99 2.18
C HIS A 43 -10.78 -2.15 0.93
N CYS A 44 -10.01 -2.68 -0.02
CA CYS A 44 -9.81 -2.03 -1.31
C CYS A 44 -11.14 -1.89 -2.08
N ALA A 45 -11.97 -2.95 -2.08
CA ALA A 45 -13.29 -2.90 -2.71
C ALA A 45 -14.24 -1.90 -2.01
N VAL A 46 -14.28 -1.90 -0.67
CA VAL A 46 -15.06 -0.94 0.12
C VAL A 46 -14.61 0.49 -0.19
N SER A 47 -13.30 0.73 -0.22
CA SER A 47 -12.75 2.06 -0.49
C SER A 47 -13.07 2.54 -1.91
N ASN A 48 -12.97 1.65 -2.90
CA ASN A 48 -13.33 1.97 -4.27
C ASN A 48 -14.83 2.29 -4.46
N ALA A 49 -15.70 1.75 -3.60
CA ALA A 49 -17.14 1.97 -3.67
C ALA A 49 -17.61 3.21 -2.91
N ASN A 50 -16.96 3.56 -1.80
CA ASN A 50 -17.48 4.57 -0.85
C ASN A 50 -16.64 5.84 -0.76
N HIS A 51 -15.39 5.84 -1.23
CA HIS A 51 -14.49 6.98 -1.08
C HIS A 51 -14.23 7.70 -2.40
N HIS A 52 -14.01 9.01 -2.30
CA HIS A 52 -13.57 9.84 -3.42
C HIS A 52 -12.12 9.55 -3.80
N MET A 53 -11.69 10.09 -4.95
CA MET A 53 -10.37 9.79 -5.51
C MET A 53 -9.23 10.23 -4.59
N GLU A 54 -9.40 11.34 -3.89
CA GLU A 54 -8.46 11.91 -2.93
C GLU A 54 -8.12 10.92 -1.83
N ALA A 55 -9.14 10.40 -1.13
CA ALA A 55 -8.96 9.42 -0.07
C ALA A 55 -8.38 8.10 -0.59
N ARG A 56 -8.81 7.65 -1.78
CA ARG A 56 -8.29 6.41 -2.41
C ARG A 56 -6.82 6.54 -2.79
N LEU A 57 -6.41 7.68 -3.35
CA LEU A 57 -5.02 7.95 -3.69
C LEU A 57 -4.17 8.14 -2.42
N ALA A 58 -4.66 8.87 -1.43
CA ALA A 58 -3.99 9.06 -0.14
C ALA A 58 -3.71 7.71 0.55
N ARG A 59 -4.75 6.87 0.68
CA ARG A 59 -4.64 5.50 1.19
C ARG A 59 -3.61 4.68 0.43
N TRP A 60 -3.62 4.74 -0.91
CA TRP A 60 -2.71 3.94 -1.71
C TRP A 60 -1.25 4.44 -1.60
N LEU A 61 -1.04 5.75 -1.48
CA LEU A 61 0.28 6.32 -1.22
C LEU A 61 0.79 5.93 0.17
N LEU A 62 -0.05 5.94 1.20
CA LEU A 62 0.29 5.44 2.55
C LEU A 62 0.69 3.96 2.50
N MET A 63 -0.12 3.13 1.85
CA MET A 63 0.21 1.72 1.63
C MET A 63 1.57 1.54 0.93
N CYS A 64 1.90 2.38 -0.06
CA CYS A 64 3.21 2.33 -0.70
C CYS A 64 4.32 2.77 0.26
N HIS A 65 4.10 3.85 1.01
CA HIS A 65 5.02 4.41 1.99
C HIS A 65 5.34 3.42 3.11
N ASP A 66 4.38 2.62 3.56
CA ASP A 66 4.58 1.57 4.57
C ASP A 66 5.52 0.43 4.12
N ARG A 67 5.74 0.31 2.81
CA ARG A 67 6.44 -0.82 2.16
C ARG A 67 7.80 -0.43 1.57
N ILE A 68 8.17 0.84 1.65
CA ILE A 68 9.45 1.34 1.15
C ILE A 68 10.25 2.03 2.25
N ASP A 69 11.56 2.00 2.11
CA ASP A 69 12.44 2.87 2.88
C ASP A 69 12.42 4.29 2.30
N GLY A 70 12.45 5.31 3.16
CA GLY A 70 12.42 6.72 2.74
C GLY A 70 11.05 7.20 2.26
N ASP A 71 10.97 8.48 1.90
CA ASP A 71 9.69 9.17 1.66
C ASP A 71 9.37 9.38 0.18
N GLU A 72 10.19 8.82 -0.71
CA GLU A 72 10.09 9.00 -2.16
C GLU A 72 9.63 7.72 -2.84
N ILE A 73 8.50 7.79 -3.52
CA ILE A 73 7.87 6.66 -4.19
C ILE A 73 7.97 6.86 -5.70
N ALA A 74 8.78 6.03 -6.36
CA ALA A 74 8.99 6.08 -7.80
C ALA A 74 7.78 5.50 -8.55
N LEU A 75 6.84 6.36 -8.93
CA LEU A 75 5.58 5.97 -9.55
C LEU A 75 5.15 6.94 -10.65
N THR A 76 4.69 6.39 -11.77
CA THR A 76 4.13 7.19 -12.86
C THR A 76 2.63 7.38 -12.68
N HIS A 77 2.07 8.49 -13.21
CA HIS A 77 0.62 8.72 -13.20
C HIS A 77 -0.14 7.60 -13.91
N GLN A 78 0.44 7.02 -14.97
CA GLN A 78 -0.16 5.89 -15.68
C GLN A 78 -0.24 4.66 -14.78
N PHE A 79 0.82 4.35 -14.05
CA PHE A 79 0.82 3.23 -13.11
C PHE A 79 -0.19 3.43 -11.98
N MET A 80 -0.26 4.64 -11.41
CA MET A 80 -1.28 5.00 -10.41
C MET A 80 -2.70 4.85 -10.96
N SER A 81 -2.93 5.26 -12.22
CA SER A 81 -4.23 5.13 -12.88
C SER A 81 -4.69 3.68 -12.99
N MET A 82 -3.76 2.77 -13.35
CA MET A 82 -4.05 1.34 -13.39
C MET A 82 -4.36 0.79 -12.00
N MET A 83 -3.59 1.18 -10.99
CA MET A 83 -3.76 0.69 -9.62
C MET A 83 -5.05 1.19 -8.95
N LEU A 84 -5.50 2.39 -9.30
CA LEU A 84 -6.71 3.01 -8.76
C LEU A 84 -7.93 2.83 -9.68
N SER A 85 -7.82 2.07 -10.77
CA SER A 85 -8.88 1.92 -11.78
C SER A 85 -9.48 3.29 -12.18
N ALA A 86 -8.60 4.25 -12.42
CA ALA A 86 -8.91 5.67 -12.59
C ALA A 86 -8.44 6.17 -13.96
N GLN A 87 -9.02 7.26 -14.45
CA GLN A 87 -8.46 7.98 -15.59
C GLN A 87 -7.20 8.74 -15.16
N ARG A 88 -6.22 8.83 -16.07
CA ARG A 88 -4.95 9.56 -15.83
C ARG A 88 -5.15 11.03 -15.51
N SER A 89 -6.16 11.66 -16.12
CA SER A 89 -6.58 13.03 -15.79
C SER A 89 -7.01 13.14 -14.32
N GLY A 90 -7.85 12.21 -13.85
CA GLY A 90 -8.29 12.13 -12.46
C GLY A 90 -7.12 11.99 -11.48
N VAL A 91 -6.16 11.11 -11.79
CA VAL A 91 -4.94 10.98 -10.97
C VAL A 91 -4.14 12.28 -10.92
N THR A 92 -3.96 12.95 -12.06
CA THR A 92 -3.22 14.21 -12.13
C THR A 92 -3.88 15.32 -11.30
N VAL A 93 -5.20 15.47 -11.42
CA VAL A 93 -5.96 16.45 -10.63
C VAL A 93 -5.83 16.14 -9.14
N THR A 94 -5.99 14.88 -8.75
CA THR A 94 -5.92 14.46 -7.35
C THR A 94 -4.53 14.70 -6.75
N LEU A 95 -3.46 14.42 -7.51
CA LEU A 95 -2.09 14.73 -7.08
C LEU A 95 -1.91 16.23 -6.83
N HIS A 96 -2.47 17.10 -7.67
CA HIS A 96 -2.41 18.54 -7.44
C HIS A 96 -3.22 18.98 -6.22
N ILE A 97 -4.34 18.33 -5.92
CA ILE A 97 -5.11 18.59 -4.69
C ILE A 97 -4.26 18.22 -3.46
N LEU A 98 -3.69 17.01 -3.44
CA LEU A 98 -2.85 16.54 -2.33
C LEU A 98 -1.58 17.39 -2.16
N GLU A 99 -1.00 17.86 -3.26
CA GLU A 99 0.16 18.79 -3.24
C GLU A 99 -0.24 20.19 -2.77
N GLY A 100 -1.42 20.68 -3.17
CA GLY A 100 -1.95 21.98 -2.76
C GLY A 100 -2.26 22.09 -1.27
N VAL A 101 -2.61 20.97 -0.61
CA VAL A 101 -2.77 20.91 0.85
C VAL A 101 -1.47 20.55 1.58
N GLY A 102 -0.35 20.41 0.86
CA GLY A 102 0.97 20.16 1.45
C GLY A 102 1.23 18.73 1.92
N ALA A 103 0.36 17.76 1.62
CA ALA A 103 0.55 16.37 2.05
C ALA A 103 1.68 15.68 1.27
N ILE A 104 1.83 16.03 -0.01
CA ILE A 104 2.84 15.44 -0.90
C ILE A 104 3.52 16.51 -1.77
N ARG A 105 4.61 16.13 -2.41
CA ARG A 105 5.17 16.82 -3.57
C ARG A 105 5.25 15.87 -4.75
N SER A 106 4.71 16.26 -5.89
CA SER A 106 4.66 15.40 -7.08
C SER A 106 5.54 15.94 -8.19
N THR A 107 6.43 15.10 -8.71
CA THR A 107 7.21 15.41 -9.91
C THR A 107 7.08 14.25 -10.91
N ARG A 108 7.69 14.38 -12.09
CA ARG A 108 7.55 13.37 -13.13
C ARG A 108 8.13 12.03 -12.66
N GLY A 109 7.25 11.06 -12.40
CA GLY A 109 7.63 9.69 -12.04
C GLY A 109 8.01 9.51 -10.57
N LEU A 110 7.77 10.52 -9.72
CA LEU A 110 8.16 10.51 -8.33
C LEU A 110 7.14 11.27 -7.48
N VAL A 111 6.68 10.64 -6.40
CA VAL A 111 5.86 11.27 -5.37
C VAL A 111 6.62 11.23 -4.05
N ARG A 112 6.83 12.40 -3.44
CA ARG A 112 7.43 12.51 -2.10
C ARG A 112 6.35 12.78 -1.07
N ILE A 113 6.30 11.99 -0.01
CA ILE A 113 5.43 12.24 1.15
C ILE A 113 6.05 13.37 1.98
N ILE A 114 5.31 14.45 2.20
CA ILE A 114 5.77 15.64 2.92
C ILE A 114 5.19 15.65 4.33
N ASP A 115 3.88 15.42 4.43
CA ASP A 115 3.17 15.33 5.70
C ASP A 115 2.32 14.06 5.68
N ARG A 116 2.83 13.04 6.37
CA ARG A 116 2.16 11.74 6.47
C ARG A 116 0.87 11.82 7.28
N VAL A 117 0.84 12.64 8.35
CA VAL A 117 -0.35 12.78 9.21
C VAL A 117 -1.48 13.41 8.43
N ASN A 118 -1.19 14.48 7.70
CA ASN A 118 -2.17 15.08 6.79
C ASN A 118 -2.66 14.09 5.71
N LEU A 119 -1.76 13.23 5.21
CA LEU A 119 -2.14 12.20 4.25
C LEU A 119 -3.04 11.11 4.88
N GLU A 120 -2.84 10.76 6.15
CA GLU A 120 -3.74 9.90 6.92
C GLU A 120 -5.10 10.55 7.12
N ASP A 121 -5.15 11.84 7.48
CA ASP A 121 -6.39 12.59 7.63
C ASP A 121 -7.19 12.63 6.32
N LEU A 122 -6.51 12.81 5.18
CA LEU A 122 -7.11 12.77 3.84
C LEU A 122 -7.61 11.37 3.47
N ALA A 123 -6.94 10.31 3.92
CA ALA A 123 -7.40 8.93 3.72
C ALA A 123 -8.58 8.60 4.63
N GLY A 124 -8.65 9.19 5.83
CA GLY A 124 -9.69 8.98 6.81
C GLY A 124 -9.86 7.50 7.18
N ASP A 125 -11.11 7.06 7.25
CA ASP A 125 -11.48 5.66 7.56
C ASP A 125 -11.15 4.67 6.43
N ALA A 126 -10.64 5.14 5.28
CA ALA A 126 -10.19 4.25 4.21
C ALA A 126 -8.87 3.54 4.57
N TYR A 127 -8.08 4.07 5.50
CA TYR A 127 -6.76 3.56 5.88
C TYR A 127 -6.73 3.09 7.35
N GLY A 128 -5.89 2.09 7.66
CA GLY A 128 -5.58 1.68 9.03
C GLY A 128 -6.09 0.29 9.42
N VAL A 129 -7.31 -0.12 9.03
CA VAL A 129 -7.85 -1.45 9.41
C VAL A 129 -7.02 -2.60 8.81
N PRO A 130 -6.72 -2.65 7.49
CA PRO A 130 -5.85 -3.70 6.95
C PRO A 130 -4.44 -3.68 7.54
N GLU A 131 -3.90 -2.50 7.81
CA GLU A 131 -2.56 -2.32 8.36
C GLU A 131 -2.47 -2.79 9.82
N ALA A 132 -3.51 -2.53 10.63
CA ALA A 132 -3.63 -3.06 11.99
C ALA A 132 -3.77 -4.59 11.99
N GLU A 133 -4.53 -5.16 11.06
CA GLU A 133 -4.67 -6.62 10.94
C GLU A 133 -3.34 -7.27 10.50
N TYR A 134 -2.59 -6.65 9.59
CA TYR A 134 -1.23 -7.10 9.26
C TYR A 134 -0.34 -7.10 10.50
N ARG A 135 -0.32 -5.98 11.27
CA ARG A 135 0.49 -5.85 12.50
C ARG A 135 0.18 -6.95 13.50
N LYS A 136 -1.11 -7.27 13.67
CA LYS A 136 -1.59 -8.31 14.59
C LYS A 136 -1.24 -9.73 14.15
N LEU A 137 -1.35 -10.03 12.85
CA LEU A 137 -1.22 -11.40 12.36
C LEU A 137 0.22 -11.78 12.00
N ILE A 138 0.95 -10.88 11.36
CA ILE A 138 2.28 -11.18 10.79
C ILE A 138 3.40 -10.66 11.69
N GLY A 139 3.31 -9.41 12.13
CA GLY A 139 4.35 -8.73 12.90
C GLY A 139 4.42 -7.24 12.57
N ARG A 140 5.37 -6.53 13.16
CA ARG A 140 5.50 -5.07 13.02
C ARG A 140 5.63 -4.68 11.54
N PHE A 141 4.68 -3.89 11.06
CA PHE A 141 4.53 -3.42 9.68
C PHE A 141 4.16 -1.94 9.71
N GLY A 142 4.62 -1.17 8.71
CA GLY A 142 4.43 0.28 8.68
C GLY A 142 5.54 1.07 9.38
N ARG A 143 5.36 2.38 9.47
CA ARG A 143 6.36 3.30 10.01
C ARG A 143 6.24 3.46 11.53
N PRO A 144 7.31 3.90 12.22
CA PRO A 144 7.22 4.24 13.64
C PRO A 144 6.26 5.44 13.82
N GLY A 145 5.15 5.25 14.53
CA GLY A 145 4.17 6.31 14.79
C GLY A 145 2.73 5.91 14.46
N ASP A 146 2.54 4.91 13.61
CA ASP A 146 1.23 4.34 13.27
C ASP A 146 0.77 3.48 14.46
N ASN A 147 0.15 4.10 15.47
CA ASN A 147 -0.43 3.39 16.62
C ASN A 147 -1.88 3.01 16.33
#